data_AF-A0A150QPE5-F1
#
_entry.id   AF-A0A150QPE5-F1
#
_cell.length_a   1.000
_cell.length_b   1.000
_cell.length_c   1.000
_cell.angle_alpha   90.00
_cell.angle_beta   90.00
_cell.angle_gamma   90.00
#
_symmetry.space_group_name_H-M   'P 1'
#
loop_
_entity.id
_entity.type
_entity.pdbx_description
1 polymer ?
#
loop_
_entity_poly.entity_id
_entity_poly.type
_entity_poly.pdbx_seq_one_letter_code
_entity_poly.pdbx_strand_id
1 'polypeptide(L)'
;MPTPAEIKKALLQAGFEVYRTRGDAVHVAERVRENLLMDSGIVVGAEPLRVGFVVRAQRNDFPGAADEQLFERARGLAEPAVARGYTEGEAALRQVRDPGDAERTLDTWCEVQFEKPVASLELAVSEVGFALSLEKTALPR
;
A
#
# COMPACT_ATOMS: atom_id res chain seq x y z
N MET A 1 2.39 -9.56 21.30
CA MET A 1 2.17 -9.17 19.89
C MET A 1 2.76 -10.27 19.01
N PRO A 2 2.17 -10.60 17.86
CA PRO A 2 2.72 -11.62 16.98
C PRO A 2 4.04 -11.13 16.36
N THR A 3 4.98 -12.04 16.15
CA THR A 3 6.24 -11.77 15.45
C THR A 3 6.01 -11.65 13.94
N PRO A 4 6.92 -10.99 13.19
CA PRO A 4 6.86 -10.98 11.72
C PRO A 4 6.84 -12.38 11.09
N ALA A 5 7.47 -13.37 11.74
CA ALA A 5 7.45 -14.76 11.28
C ALA A 5 6.06 -15.39 11.42
N GLU A 6 5.33 -15.11 12.51
CA GLU A 6 3.96 -15.57 12.72
C GLU A 6 2.98 -14.88 11.76
N ILE A 7 3.14 -13.57 11.54
CA ILE A 7 2.37 -12.83 10.53
C ILE A 7 2.58 -13.44 9.15
N LYS A 8 3.85 -13.63 8.74
CA LYS A 8 4.20 -14.25 7.45
C LYS A 8 3.57 -15.63 7.32
N LYS A 9 3.65 -16.46 8.36
CA LYS A 9 3.04 -17.80 8.36
C LYS A 9 1.52 -17.73 8.17
N ALA A 10 0.83 -16.84 8.90
CA ALA A 10 -0.61 -16.68 8.79
C ALA A 10 -1.05 -16.23 7.40
N LEU A 11 -0.34 -15.26 6.80
CA LEU A 11 -0.61 -14.78 5.44
C LEU A 11 -0.46 -15.89 4.39
N LEU A 12 0.63 -16.65 4.46
CA LEU A 12 0.87 -17.78 3.54
C LEU A 12 -0.19 -18.88 3.70
N GLN A 13 -0.60 -19.19 4.94
CA GLN A 13 -1.66 -20.17 5.19
C GLN A 13 -3.03 -19.72 4.67
N ALA A 14 -3.27 -18.42 4.62
CA ALA A 14 -4.47 -17.83 4.01
C ALA A 14 -4.40 -17.71 2.47
N GLY A 15 -3.29 -18.13 1.85
CA GLY A 15 -3.10 -18.09 0.40
C GLY A 15 -2.58 -16.77 -0.15
N PHE A 16 -2.13 -15.84 0.70
CA PHE A 16 -1.48 -14.61 0.26
C PHE A 16 -0.01 -14.84 -0.06
N GLU A 17 0.50 -14.06 -1.00
CA GLU A 17 1.91 -14.04 -1.35
C GLU A 17 2.65 -12.96 -0.56
N VAL A 18 3.87 -13.27 -0.12
CA VAL A 18 4.71 -12.34 0.65
C VAL A 18 5.82 -11.82 -0.23
N TYR A 19 5.85 -10.50 -0.42
CA TYR A 19 6.89 -9.83 -1.21
C TYR A 19 8.22 -9.81 -0.47
N ARG A 20 8.20 -9.34 0.78
CA ARG A 20 9.38 -9.32 1.68
C ARG A 20 8.96 -9.14 3.13
N THR A 21 9.90 -9.37 4.04
CA THR A 21 9.81 -8.97 5.44
C THR A 21 10.91 -7.95 5.72
N ARG A 22 10.57 -6.83 6.35
CA ARG A 22 11.51 -5.75 6.69
C ARG A 22 11.25 -5.32 8.13
N GLY A 23 12.24 -5.52 9.01
CA GLY A 23 12.10 -5.20 10.42
C GLY A 23 10.91 -5.94 11.05
N ASP A 24 9.98 -5.18 11.63
CA ASP A 24 8.77 -5.64 12.28
C ASP A 24 7.57 -5.78 11.32
N ALA A 25 7.78 -5.63 10.01
CA ALA A 25 6.70 -5.57 9.03
C ALA A 25 6.82 -6.63 7.92
N VAL A 26 5.68 -7.18 7.51
CA VAL A 26 5.55 -8.11 6.38
C VAL A 26 4.82 -7.39 5.24
N HIS A 27 5.47 -7.31 4.07
CA HIS A 27 4.91 -6.71 2.86
C HIS A 27 4.24 -7.79 2.01
N VAL A 28 3.00 -7.53 1.62
CA VAL A 28 2.19 -8.43 0.80
C VAL A 28 2.48 -8.18 -0.68
N ALA A 29 2.55 -9.24 -1.46
CA ALA A 29 2.72 -9.13 -2.91
C ALA A 29 1.38 -9.06 -3.64
N GLU A 30 1.37 -8.41 -4.79
CA GLU A 30 0.30 -8.47 -5.78
C GLU A 30 0.74 -9.31 -6.97
N ARG A 31 -0.09 -10.27 -7.39
CA ARG A 31 0.21 -11.15 -8.51
C ARG A 31 -0.37 -10.55 -9.79
N VAL A 32 0.50 -9.94 -10.59
CA VAL A 32 0.10 -9.32 -11.86
C VAL A 32 0.04 -10.34 -13.00
N ARG A 33 0.92 -11.36 -12.96
CA ARG A 33 0.96 -12.50 -13.89
C ARG A 33 1.47 -13.75 -13.16
N GLU A 34 1.32 -14.93 -13.74
CA GLU A 34 1.77 -16.20 -13.13
C GLU A 34 3.23 -16.17 -12.67
N ASN A 35 4.09 -15.48 -13.43
CA ASN A 35 5.53 -15.37 -13.17
C ASN A 35 5.97 -14.00 -12.61
N LEU A 36 5.04 -13.11 -12.24
CA LEU A 36 5.36 -11.75 -11.82
C LEU A 36 4.59 -11.33 -10.55
N LEU A 37 5.35 -11.20 -9.47
CA LEU A 37 4.91 -10.62 -8.20
C LEU A 37 5.45 -9.19 -8.07
N MET A 38 4.61 -8.28 -7.60
CA MET A 38 5.00 -6.89 -7.32
C MET A 38 4.67 -6.53 -5.87
N ASP A 39 5.30 -5.48 -5.36
CA ASP A 39 4.91 -4.89 -4.07
C ASP A 39 3.49 -4.33 -4.22
N SER A 40 2.55 -4.82 -3.43
CA SER A 40 1.15 -4.35 -3.43
C SER A 40 0.98 -3.02 -2.70
N GLY A 41 2.03 -2.52 -2.03
CA GLY A 41 1.92 -1.38 -1.11
C GLY A 41 1.20 -1.73 0.20
N ILE A 42 0.79 -2.99 0.41
CA ILE A 42 0.14 -3.46 1.64
C ILE A 42 1.20 -4.01 2.60
N VAL A 43 1.07 -3.63 3.86
CA VAL A 43 1.98 -3.98 4.93
C VAL A 43 1.22 -4.44 6.18
N VAL A 44 1.73 -5.47 6.85
CA VAL A 44 1.27 -5.90 8.17
C VAL A 44 2.40 -5.71 9.16
N GLY A 45 2.25 -4.76 10.09
CA GLY A 45 3.21 -4.47 11.15
C GLY A 45 2.92 -5.27 12.42
N ALA A 46 3.95 -5.69 13.15
CA ALA A 46 3.85 -6.52 14.34
C ALA A 46 3.59 -5.73 15.64
N GLU A 47 4.18 -4.54 15.80
CA GLU A 47 4.16 -3.79 17.06
C GLU A 47 3.86 -2.29 16.85
N PRO A 48 2.63 -1.82 17.14
CA PRO A 48 1.42 -2.62 17.38
C PRO A 48 0.98 -3.36 16.11
N LEU A 49 0.19 -4.43 16.28
CA LEU A 49 -0.38 -5.18 15.16
C LEU A 49 -1.30 -4.28 14.34
N ARG A 50 -0.94 -4.05 13.09
CA ARG A 50 -1.67 -3.16 12.18
C ARG A 50 -1.58 -3.61 10.74
N VAL A 51 -2.61 -3.27 9.97
CA VAL A 51 -2.61 -3.41 8.51
C VAL A 51 -2.57 -2.03 7.91
N GLY A 52 -1.67 -1.80 6.97
CA GLY A 52 -1.58 -0.57 6.20
C GLY A 52 -1.51 -0.82 4.71
N PHE A 53 -1.86 0.20 3.94
CA PHE A 53 -1.71 0.21 2.49
C PHE A 53 -1.37 1.63 2.00
N VAL A 54 -0.89 1.72 0.77
CA VAL A 54 -0.59 2.99 0.11
C VAL A 54 -1.50 3.14 -1.11
N VAL A 55 -2.12 4.30 -1.24
CA VAL A 55 -2.81 4.76 -2.45
C VAL A 55 -2.02 5.90 -3.08
N ARG A 56 -2.14 6.08 -4.40
CA ARG A 56 -1.39 7.12 -5.09
C ARG A 56 -2.12 7.73 -6.27
N ALA A 57 -1.70 8.94 -6.63
CA ALA A 57 -1.90 9.53 -7.96
C ALA A 57 -0.53 9.90 -8.53
N GLN A 58 -0.35 9.75 -9.85
CA GLN A 58 0.92 10.04 -10.51
C GLN A 58 0.79 11.22 -11.46
N ARG A 59 1.78 12.13 -11.46
CA ARG A 59 1.68 13.41 -12.17
C ARG A 59 1.49 13.24 -13.66
N ASN A 60 2.11 12.23 -14.27
CA ASN A 60 1.99 11.95 -15.69
C ASN A 60 0.54 11.64 -16.14
N ASP A 61 -0.29 11.08 -15.25
CA ASP A 61 -1.69 10.77 -15.56
C ASP A 61 -2.60 12.01 -15.49
N PHE A 62 -2.15 13.08 -14.84
CA PHE A 62 -2.91 14.33 -14.66
C PHE A 62 -2.07 15.56 -15.01
N PRO A 63 -1.76 15.79 -16.31
CA PRO A 63 -0.95 16.92 -16.73
C PRO A 63 -1.53 18.26 -16.26
N GLY A 64 -0.69 19.08 -15.62
CA GLY A 64 -1.08 20.41 -15.13
C GLY A 64 -1.84 20.43 -13.80
N ALA A 65 -2.13 19.28 -13.20
CA ALA A 65 -2.70 19.22 -11.86
C ALA A 65 -1.68 19.67 -10.80
N ALA A 66 -2.17 20.41 -9.80
CA ALA A 66 -1.41 20.75 -8.60
C ALA A 66 -1.29 19.54 -7.66
N ASP A 67 -0.30 19.56 -6.78
CA ASP A 67 0.02 18.42 -5.90
C ASP A 67 -1.13 18.14 -4.92
N GLU A 68 -1.81 19.19 -4.43
CA GLU A 68 -3.00 19.07 -3.59
C GLU A 68 -4.12 18.30 -4.30
N GLN A 69 -4.33 18.55 -5.59
CA GLN A 69 -5.35 17.85 -6.38
C GLN A 69 -4.97 16.38 -6.59
N LEU A 70 -3.68 16.06 -6.72
CA LEU A 70 -3.20 14.69 -6.80
C LEU A 70 -3.40 13.94 -5.47
N PHE A 71 -3.12 14.59 -4.34
CA PHE A 71 -3.39 14.02 -3.01
C PHE A 71 -4.89 13.80 -2.78
N GLU A 72 -5.75 14.75 -3.15
CA GLU A 72 -7.21 14.57 -3.06
C GLU A 72 -7.68 13.35 -3.86
N ARG A 73 -7.15 13.16 -5.08
CA ARG A 73 -7.45 11.98 -5.90
C ARG A 73 -6.99 10.67 -5.25
N ALA A 74 -5.78 10.65 -4.70
CA ALA A 74 -5.27 9.48 -3.99
C ALA A 74 -6.14 9.16 -2.76
N ARG A 75 -6.49 10.16 -1.94
CA ARG A 75 -7.36 10.00 -0.76
C ARG A 75 -8.74 9.47 -1.12
N GLY A 76 -9.31 9.90 -2.25
CA GLY A 76 -10.60 9.40 -2.73
C GLY A 76 -10.65 7.88 -2.91
N LEU A 77 -9.53 7.23 -3.25
CA LEU A 77 -9.45 5.77 -3.36
C LEU A 77 -9.61 5.06 -2.02
N ALA A 78 -9.26 5.73 -0.92
CA ALA A 78 -9.31 5.18 0.43
C ALA A 78 -10.66 5.41 1.13
N GLU A 79 -11.65 6.07 0.50
CA GLU A 79 -12.97 6.30 1.09
C GLU A 79 -13.61 5.01 1.68
N PRO A 80 -13.59 3.84 1.00
CA PRO A 80 -14.12 2.60 1.58
C PRO A 80 -13.31 2.12 2.80
N ALA A 81 -12.02 2.40 2.84
CA ALA A 81 -11.15 2.02 3.96
C ALA A 81 -11.37 2.93 5.17
N VAL A 82 -11.53 4.24 4.97
CA VAL A 82 -11.86 5.19 6.03
C VAL A 82 -13.18 4.82 6.70
N ALA A 83 -14.19 4.45 5.92
CA ALA A 83 -15.47 3.94 6.44
C ALA A 83 -15.32 2.65 7.28
N ARG A 84 -14.23 1.90 7.11
CA ARG A 84 -13.89 0.69 7.88
C ARG A 84 -12.93 0.95 9.05
N GLY A 85 -12.62 2.20 9.35
CA GLY A 85 -11.80 2.61 10.48
C GLY A 85 -10.30 2.66 10.19
N TYR A 86 -9.88 2.74 8.93
CA TYR A 86 -8.52 3.14 8.60
C TYR A 86 -8.33 4.65 8.82
N THR A 87 -7.14 5.03 9.28
CA THR A 87 -6.74 6.42 9.45
C THR A 87 -5.58 6.75 8.52
N GLU A 88 -5.58 7.98 7.98
CA GLU A 88 -4.45 8.50 7.22
C GLU A 88 -3.23 8.64 8.14
N GLY A 89 -2.08 8.16 7.68
CA GLY A 89 -0.79 8.27 8.36
C GLY A 89 0.09 9.33 7.70
N GLU A 90 0.92 8.90 6.75
CA GLU A 90 1.84 9.76 6.00
C GLU A 90 1.31 10.09 4.60
N ALA A 91 1.51 11.33 4.17
CA ALA A 91 1.32 11.75 2.78
C ALA A 91 2.64 12.34 2.26
N ALA A 92 3.14 11.81 1.15
CA ALA A 92 4.46 12.16 0.64
C ALA A 92 4.52 12.24 -0.89
N LEU A 93 5.38 13.13 -1.38
CA LEU A 93 5.79 13.15 -2.76
C LEU A 93 6.95 12.19 -2.96
N ARG A 94 6.80 11.27 -3.91
CA ARG A 94 7.82 10.30 -4.28
C ARG A 94 8.23 10.48 -5.72
N GLN A 95 9.49 10.83 -5.91
CA GLN A 95 10.07 10.95 -7.25
C GLN A 95 10.43 9.57 -7.78
N VAL A 96 9.93 9.26 -8.98
CA VAL A 96 10.35 8.08 -9.74
C VAL A 96 11.54 8.50 -10.58
N ARG A 97 12.72 7.99 -10.21
CA ARG A 97 13.97 8.27 -10.92
C ARG A 97 14.22 7.26 -12.03
N ASP A 98 14.91 7.67 -13.08
CA ASP A 98 15.37 6.76 -14.13
C ASP A 98 16.43 5.81 -13.54
N PRO A 99 16.27 4.47 -13.64
CA PRO A 99 17.28 3.53 -13.14
C PRO A 99 18.66 3.68 -13.80
N GLY A 100 18.73 4.22 -15.01
CA GLY A 100 19.97 4.51 -15.73
C GLY A 100 20.52 5.91 -15.51
N ASP A 101 19.74 6.82 -14.93
CA ASP A 101 20.11 8.21 -14.67
C ASP A 101 19.37 8.78 -13.45
N ALA A 102 20.03 8.78 -12.29
CA ALA A 102 19.42 9.20 -11.03
C ALA A 102 19.03 10.69 -11.00
N GLU A 103 19.65 11.54 -11.82
CA GLU A 103 19.32 12.96 -11.92
C GLU A 103 18.01 13.19 -12.69
N ARG A 104 17.63 12.24 -13.54
CA ARG A 104 16.40 12.31 -14.32
C ARG A 104 15.20 11.79 -13.51
N THR A 105 14.22 12.67 -13.31
CA THR A 105 12.89 12.29 -12.78
C THR A 105 11.98 11.90 -13.93
N LEU A 106 11.48 10.66 -13.91
CA LEU A 106 10.51 10.13 -14.88
C LEU A 106 9.06 10.50 -14.51
N ASP A 107 8.77 10.54 -13.21
CA ASP A 107 7.44 10.88 -12.68
C ASP A 107 7.52 11.34 -11.23
N THR A 108 6.42 11.89 -10.71
CA THR A 108 6.22 12.16 -9.29
C THR A 108 4.90 11.56 -8.84
N TRP A 109 4.96 10.69 -7.84
CA TRP A 109 3.80 10.08 -7.21
C TRP A 109 3.43 10.86 -5.94
N CYS A 110 2.15 11.15 -5.78
CA CYS A 110 1.58 11.62 -4.52
C CYS A 110 1.03 10.39 -3.80
N GLU A 111 1.78 9.88 -2.83
CA GLU A 111 1.44 8.67 -2.07
C GLU A 111 0.78 9.07 -0.75
N VAL A 112 -0.28 8.36 -0.37
CA VAL A 112 -0.94 8.51 0.94
C VAL A 112 -1.05 7.12 1.58
N GLN A 113 -0.51 7.00 2.78
CA GLN A 113 -0.57 5.79 3.57
C GLN A 113 -1.79 5.81 4.49
N PHE A 114 -2.48 4.68 4.56
CA PHE A 114 -3.55 4.43 5.52
C PHE A 114 -3.19 3.23 6.38
N GLU A 115 -3.57 3.28 7.65
CA GLU A 115 -3.36 2.17 8.59
C GLU A 115 -4.55 1.94 9.50
N LYS A 116 -4.69 0.69 9.96
CA LYS A 116 -5.72 0.25 10.90
C LYS A 116 -5.09 -0.70 11.92
N PRO A 117 -5.11 -0.36 13.22
CA PRO A 117 -4.78 -1.31 14.28
C PRO A 117 -5.76 -2.48 14.27
N VAL A 118 -5.26 -3.70 14.48
CA VAL A 118 -6.10 -4.90 14.53
C VAL A 118 -5.75 -5.74 15.75
N ALA A 119 -6.76 -6.40 16.32
CA ALA A 119 -6.60 -7.10 17.60
C ALA A 119 -6.02 -8.53 17.46
N SER A 120 -6.03 -9.11 16.26
CA SER A 120 -5.58 -10.48 16.03
C SER A 120 -5.07 -10.71 14.60
N LEU A 121 -4.35 -11.82 14.39
CA LEU A 121 -3.84 -12.21 13.07
C LEU A 121 -4.97 -12.55 12.10
N GLU A 122 -6.06 -13.14 12.58
CA GLU A 122 -7.22 -13.47 11.76
C GLU A 122 -7.86 -12.20 11.18
N LEU A 123 -7.97 -11.14 12.00
CA LEU A 123 -8.41 -9.84 11.54
C LEU A 123 -7.40 -9.21 10.58
N ALA A 124 -6.09 -9.33 10.86
CA ALA A 124 -5.06 -8.83 9.95
C ALA A 124 -5.16 -9.48 8.55
N VAL A 125 -5.33 -10.81 8.51
CA VAL A 125 -5.52 -11.58 7.27
C VAL A 125 -6.78 -11.12 6.54
N SER A 126 -7.90 -10.94 7.26
CA SER A 126 -9.15 -10.43 6.66
C SER A 126 -8.97 -9.02 6.07
N GLU A 127 -8.27 -8.13 6.76
CA GLU A 127 -8.07 -6.75 6.31
C GLU A 127 -7.05 -6.65 5.17
N VAL A 128 -6.07 -7.55 5.09
CA VAL A 128 -5.21 -7.69 3.89
C VAL A 128 -6.04 -8.06 2.66
N GLY A 129 -6.98 -9.01 2.79
CA GLY A 129 -7.88 -9.35 1.70
C GLY A 129 -8.73 -8.16 1.23
N PHE A 130 -9.23 -7.36 2.17
CA PHE A 130 -9.93 -6.11 1.86
C PHE A 130 -9.00 -5.11 1.16
N ALA A 131 -7.80 -4.85 1.69
CA ALA A 131 -6.86 -3.89 1.11
C ALA A 131 -6.39 -4.30 -0.31
N LEU A 132 -6.31 -5.60 -0.60
CA LEU A 132 -6.02 -6.11 -1.94
C LEU A 132 -7.14 -5.83 -2.94
N SER A 133 -8.39 -5.69 -2.48
CA SER A 133 -9.54 -5.39 -3.35
C SER A 133 -9.66 -3.90 -3.73
N LEU A 134 -8.88 -3.02 -3.10
CA LEU A 134 -8.90 -1.59 -3.37
C LEU A 134 -8.10 -1.24 -4.61
N GLU A 135 -8.63 -0.32 -5.40
CA GLU A 135 -7.86 0.40 -6.40
C GLU A 135 -6.80 1.25 -5.68
N LYS A 136 -5.52 1.05 -6.04
CA LYS A 136 -4.40 1.73 -5.37
C LYS A 136 -3.84 2.90 -6.17
N THR A 137 -4.19 3.01 -7.45
CA THR A 137 -3.70 4.08 -8.33
C THR A 137 -4.88 4.83 -8.93
N ALA A 138 -4.87 6.15 -8.80
CA ALA A 138 -5.90 7.00 -9.35
C ALA A 138 -5.72 7.06 -10.87
N LEU A 139 -6.77 6.73 -11.61
CA LEU A 139 -6.76 6.77 -13.06
C LEU A 139 -7.38 8.07 -13.60
N PRO A 140 -6.92 8.59 -14.75
CA PRO A 140 -7.62 9.65 -15.45
C PRO A 140 -9.00 9.14 -15.87
N ARG A 141 -10.04 9.93 -15.58
CA ARG A 141 -11.43 9.64 -16.00
C ARG A 141 -11.69 10.21 -17.39
#